data_AF-A0AAX1ZIQ1-F1
#
_entry.id   AF-A0AAX1ZIQ1-F1
#
_cell.length_a   1.000
_cell.length_b   1.000
_cell.length_c   1.000
_cell.angle_alpha   90.00
_cell.angle_beta   90.00
_cell.angle_gamma   90.00
#
_symmetry.space_group_name_H-M   'P 1'
#
loop_
_entity.id
_entity.type
_entity.pdbx_description
1 polymer ?
#
loop_
_entity_poly.entity_id
_entity_poly.type
_entity_poly.pdbx_seq_one_letter_code
_entity_poly.pdbx_strand_id
1 'polypeptide(L)' 'MGLVGGYDAHFYCDSCNAFGQGYGQTKAEAIRDIRNRGWVLKRDGLVLCEACKNRKNIAIIPEDDRNGCEWNI' A
#
# COMPACT_ATOMS: atom_id res chain seq x y z
N MET A 1 7.57 -22.04 21.85
CA MET A 1 8.76 -21.44 21.21
C MET A 1 8.49 -21.37 19.71
N GLY A 2 8.40 -20.25 18.99
CA GLY A 2 8.08 -18.84 19.23
C GLY A 2 7.43 -18.39 17.92
N LEU A 3 6.34 -17.62 17.96
CA LEU A 3 5.64 -17.15 16.76
C LEU A 3 6.64 -16.33 15.92
N VAL A 4 7.09 -16.89 14.79
CA VAL A 4 7.87 -16.15 13.79
C VAL A 4 6.89 -15.17 13.15
N GLY A 5 6.67 -14.03 13.81
CA GLY A 5 5.73 -13.00 13.41
C GLY A 5 6.19 -12.38 12.10
N GLY A 6 5.61 -12.85 10.99
CA GLY A 6 5.76 -12.21 9.70
C GLY A 6 5.18 -10.81 9.74
N TYR A 7 5.80 -9.89 9.01
CA TYR A 7 5.24 -8.59 8.70
C TYR A 7 4.19 -8.76 7.61
N ASP A 8 2.97 -8.39 7.96
CA ASP A 8 1.86 -8.26 7.03
C ASP A 8 1.58 -6.77 6.85
N ALA A 9 1.87 -6.25 5.66
CA ALA A 9 1.77 -4.82 5.37
C ALA A 9 0.58 -4.56 4.44
N HIS A 10 -0.39 -3.79 4.95
CA HIS A 10 -1.58 -3.37 4.22
C HIS A 10 -1.35 -2.02 3.55
N PHE A 11 -1.68 -1.95 2.26
CA PHE A 11 -1.54 -0.78 1.42
C PHE A 11 -2.84 -0.51 0.67
N TYR A 12 -3.19 0.76 0.54
CA TYR A 12 -4.33 1.21 -0.25
C TYR A 12 -3.82 2.09 -1.37
N CYS A 13 -4.34 1.89 -2.59
CA CYS A 13 -3.98 2.72 -3.72
C CYS A 13 -4.62 4.10 -3.55
N ASP A 14 -3.82 5.15 -3.56
CA ASP A 14 -4.26 6.52 -3.36
C ASP A 14 -5.15 7.07 -4.49
N SER A 15 -5.29 6.34 -5.60
CA SER A 15 -6.09 6.78 -6.75
C SER A 15 -7.39 6.01 -6.95
N CYS A 16 -7.44 4.73 -6.58
CA CYS A 16 -8.64 3.90 -6.78
C CYS A 16 -9.06 3.14 -5.52
N ASN A 17 -8.37 3.36 -4.40
CA ASN A 17 -8.58 2.69 -3.13
C ASN A 17 -8.48 1.15 -3.20
N ALA A 18 -7.84 0.62 -4.25
CA ALA A 18 -7.57 -0.81 -4.35
C ALA A 18 -6.73 -1.25 -3.15
N PHE A 19 -7.06 -2.42 -2.59
CA PHE A 19 -6.31 -3.02 -1.49
C PHE A 19 -5.14 -3.85 -2.02
N GLY A 20 -4.00 -3.72 -1.35
CA GLY A 20 -2.79 -4.48 -1.61
C GLY A 20 -2.17 -4.94 -0.32
N GLN A 21 -1.64 -6.16 -0.32
CA GLN A 21 -1.00 -6.76 0.84
C GLN A 21 0.35 -7.31 0.44
N GLY A 22 1.37 -6.99 1.24
CA GLY A 22 2.73 -7.50 1.10
C GLY A 22 3.12 -8.29 2.33
N TYR A 23 3.78 -9.43 2.13
CA TYR A 23 4.20 -10.33 3.20
C TYR A 23 5.73 -10.46 3.26
N GLY A 24 6.29 -10.57 4.47
CA GLY A 24 7.73 -10.83 4.64
C GLY A 24 8.12 -11.15 6.08
N GLN A 25 9.34 -11.62 6.31
CA GLN A 25 9.86 -11.78 7.68
C GLN A 25 10.31 -10.45 8.28
N THR A 26 10.57 -9.46 7.42
CA THR A 26 10.91 -8.09 7.78
C THR A 26 10.01 -7.09 7.06
N LYS A 27 9.90 -5.87 7.60
CA LYS A 27 9.23 -4.73 6.93
C LYS A 27 9.74 -4.51 5.50
N ALA A 28 11.05 -4.62 5.30
CA ALA A 28 11.67 -4.44 3.99
C ALA A 28 11.23 -5.52 2.98
N GLU A 29 11.07 -6.76 3.43
CA GLU A 29 10.59 -7.85 2.59
C GLU A 29 9.12 -7.69 2.22
N ALA A 30 8.25 -7.30 3.16
CA ALA A 30 6.84 -7.03 2.88
C ALA A 30 6.68 -5.88 1.85
N ILE A 31 7.50 -4.83 1.97
CA ILE A 31 7.56 -3.74 0.98
C ILE A 31 8.11 -4.23 -0.37
N ARG A 32 9.08 -5.13 -0.37
CA ARG A 32 9.63 -5.69 -1.61
C ARG A 32 8.63 -6.61 -2.31
N ASP A 33 7.87 -7.39 -1.56
CA ASP A 33 6.81 -8.27 -2.08
C ASP A 33 5.73 -7.46 -2.81
N ILE A 34 5.19 -6.41 -2.17
CA ILE A 34 4.18 -5.58 -2.82
C ILE A 34 4.72 -4.83 -4.05
N ARG A 35 6.00 -4.41 -4.04
CA ARG A 35 6.67 -3.83 -5.21
C ARG A 35 6.82 -4.84 -6.35
N ASN A 36 7.17 -6.08 -6.05
CA ASN A 36 7.25 -7.17 -7.02
C ASN A 36 5.88 -7.49 -7.64
N ARG A 37 4.79 -7.28 -6.90
CA ARG A 37 3.40 -7.33 -7.40
C ARG A 37 3.02 -6.12 -8.25
N GLY A 38 3.98 -5.27 -8.61
CA GLY A 38 3.79 -4.17 -9.55
C GLY A 38 3.29 -2.87 -8.92
N TRP A 39 3.18 -2.78 -7.59
CA TRP A 39 2.80 -1.55 -6.89
C TRP A 39 3.97 -0.56 -6.79
N VAL A 40 3.63 0.72 -6.79
CA VAL A 40 4.59 1.82 -6.63
C VAL A 40 4.37 2.47 -5.28
N LEU A 41 5.41 2.44 -4.44
CA LEU A 41 5.48 3.12 -3.16
C LEU A 41 6.52 4.24 -3.29
N LYS A 42 6.07 5.48 -3.51
CA LYS A 42 6.95 6.63 -3.64
C LYS A 42 7.40 7.17 -2.28
N ARG A 43 8.47 7.97 -2.29
CA ARG A 43 9.06 8.55 -1.07
C ARG A 43 8.19 9.63 -0.44
N ASP A 44 7.35 10.29 -1.24
CA ASP A 44 6.37 11.30 -0.82
C ASP A 44 5.15 10.70 -0.10
N GLY A 45 5.12 9.38 0.13
CA GLY A 45 4.01 8.68 0.77
C GLY A 45 2.97 8.16 -0.21
N LEU A 46 3.08 8.50 -1.50
CA LEU A 46 2.15 8.05 -2.54
C LEU A 46 2.27 6.56 -2.84
N VAL A 47 1.15 5.85 -2.73
CA VAL A 47 0.94 4.44 -3.00
C VAL A 47 0.04 4.28 -4.22
N LEU A 48 0.53 3.63 -5.27
CA LEU A 48 -0.24 3.35 -6.48
C LEU A 48 -0.20 1.86 -6.81
N CYS A 49 -1.36 1.28 -7.08
CA CYS A 49 -1.44 -0.08 -7.61
C CYS A 49 -0.92 -0.16 -9.05
N GLU A 50 -0.72 -1.38 -9.54
CA GLU A 50 -0.24 -1.65 -10.89
C GLU A 50 -1.08 -0.97 -11.98
N ALA A 51 -2.40 -0.91 -11.81
CA ALA A 51 -3.31 -0.31 -12.79
C ALA A 51 -3.23 1.23 -12.80
N CYS A 52 -2.96 1.85 -11.64
CA CYS A 52 -2.94 3.30 -11.51
C CYS A 52 -1.56 3.90 -11.80
N LYS A 53 -0.45 3.16 -11.62
CA LYS A 53 0.91 3.69 -11.79
C LYS A 53 1.20 4.28 -13.18
N ASN A 54 0.53 3.79 -14.22
CA ASN A 54 0.74 4.18 -15.61
C ASN A 54 -0.28 5.21 -16.14
N ARG A 55 -1.23 5.65 -15.31
CA ARG A 55 -2.22 6.65 -15.74
C ARG A 55 -1.54 8.03 -15.85
N LYS A 56 -1.79 8.74 -16.95
CA LYS A 56 -1.22 10.08 -17.18
C LYS A 56 -1.86 11.18 -16.32
N ASN A 57 -3.10 11.00 -15.90
CA ASN A 57 -3.85 11.97 -15.10
C ASN A 57 -4.46 11.26 -13.89
N ILE A 58 -3.61 11.01 -12.89
CA ILE A 58 -4.00 10.31 -11.67
C ILE A 58 -4.68 11.34 -10.76
N ALA A 59 -5.99 11.21 -10.57
CA ALA A 59 -6.66 11.84 -9.44
C ALA A 59 -6.29 11.08 -8.17
N ILE A 60 -5.79 11.81 -7.18
CA ILE A 60 -5.50 11.30 -5.84
C ILE A 60 -6.73 11.54 -4.98
N ILE A 61 -7.19 10.48 -4.32
CA ILE A 61 -8.25 10.55 -3.32
C ILE A 61 -7.67 11.31 -2.12
N PRO A 62 -8.32 12.41 -1.68
CA PRO A 62 -7.95 13.12 -0.47
C PRO A 62 -7.84 12.15 0.71
N GLU A 63 -6.93 12.39 1.64
CA GLU A 63 -6.74 11.49 2.79
C GLU A 63 -8.03 11.26 3.58
N ASP A 64 -8.88 12.28 3.70
CA ASP A 64 -10.18 12.23 4.39
C ASP A 64 -11.22 11.30 3.72
N ASP A 65 -11.05 10.99 2.43
CA ASP A 65 -11.98 10.15 1.64
C ASP A 65 -11.48 8.71 1.45
N ARG A 66 -10.36 8.31 2.08
CA ARG A 66 -9.79 6.96 1.94
C ARG A 66 -10.45 5.97 2.92
N ASN A 67 -10.89 4.81 2.42
CA ASN A 67 -11.32 3.72 3.32
C ASN A 67 -10.12 3.26 4.17
N GLY A 68 -10.29 3.27 5.49
CA GLY A 68 -9.23 2.97 6.46
C GLY A 68 -8.79 4.19 7.28
N CYS A 69 -9.19 5.40 6.89
CA CYS A 69 -9.12 6.60 7.74
C CYS A 69 -10.28 6.62 8.74
N GLU A 70 -10.47 5.54 9.49
CA GLU A 70 -11.23 5.62 10.73
C GLU A 70 -10.37 6.39 11.74
N TRP A 71 -10.54 7.70 11.77
CA TRP A 71 -10.15 8.50 12.93
C TRP A 71 -11.02 8.03 14.08
N ASN A 72 -10.51 7.08 14.87
CA ASN A 72 -11.12 6.78 16.16
C ASN A 72 -11.06 8.08 16.98
N ILE A 73 -12.20 8.74 17.12
CA ILE A 73 -12.44 9.84 18.07
C ILE A 73 -12.64 9.27 19.46
#